data_AF-A0A942TT70-F1
#
_entry.id   AF-A0A942TT70-F1
#
_cell.length_a   1.000
_cell.length_b   1.000
_cell.length_c   1.000
_cell.angle_alpha   90.00
_cell.angle_beta   90.00
_cell.angle_gamma   90.00
#
_symmetry.space_group_name_H-M   'P 1'
#
loop_
_entity.id
_entity.type
_entity.pdbx_description
1 polymer ?
#
loop_
_entity_poly.entity_id
_entity_poly.type
_entity_poly.pdbx_seq_one_letter_code
_entity_poly.pdbx_strand_id
1 'polypeptide(L)'
;MVWGVFAFIAIYSLLTIFAGYTQLKERGFTLRSLMFIIVSITLFLSLFISKKEMMLSVMIVSFIGLHILSIMQGLVVNGKIKYSHHFIRLVFHSFVILLLVLFI
;
A
#
# COMPACT_ATOMS: atom_id res chain seq x y z
N MET A 1 17.33 12.46 -5.78
CA MET A 1 17.03 11.39 -4.80
C MET A 1 15.52 11.29 -4.52
N VAL A 2 14.81 12.39 -4.28
CA VAL A 2 13.35 12.43 -4.00
C VAL A 2 12.49 11.81 -5.12
N TRP A 3 12.82 12.06 -6.40
CA TRP A 3 12.09 11.51 -7.55
C TRP A 3 12.06 9.98 -7.61
N GLY A 4 13.13 9.31 -7.15
CA GLY A 4 13.18 7.85 -7.10
C GLY A 4 12.16 7.28 -6.11
N VAL A 5 12.00 7.93 -4.96
CA VAL A 5 11.03 7.53 -3.93
C VAL A 5 9.61 7.64 -4.47
N PHE A 6 9.29 8.76 -5.13
CA PHE A 6 7.98 8.94 -5.78
C PHE A 6 7.71 7.90 -6.87
N ALA A 7 8.71 7.58 -7.70
CA ALA A 7 8.59 6.51 -8.69
C ALA A 7 8.32 5.14 -8.05
N PHE A 8 9.01 4.81 -6.95
CA PHE A 8 8.77 3.58 -6.20
C PHE A 8 7.34 3.52 -5.63
N ILE A 9 6.84 4.61 -5.06
CA ILE A 9 5.46 4.67 -4.53
C ILE A 9 4.45 4.53 -5.66
N ALA A 10 4.67 5.19 -6.80
CA ALA A 10 3.79 5.11 -7.97
C ALA A 10 3.72 3.67 -8.50
N ILE A 11 4.88 3.03 -8.71
CA ILE A 11 4.93 1.64 -9.17
C ILE A 11 4.28 0.71 -8.14
N TYR A 12 4.61 0.86 -6.86
CA TYR A 12 4.06 0.03 -5.80
C TYR A 12 2.53 0.14 -5.70
N SER A 13 1.99 1.37 -5.74
CA SER A 13 0.55 1.59 -5.69
C SER A 13 -0.16 1.01 -6.91
N LEU A 14 0.38 1.18 -8.13
CA LEU A 14 -0.17 0.58 -9.35
C LEU A 14 -0.17 -0.96 -9.31
N LEU A 15 0.93 -1.57 -8.88
CA LEU A 15 1.00 -3.03 -8.71
C LEU A 15 -0.01 -3.52 -7.67
N THR A 16 -0.22 -2.74 -6.61
CA THR A 16 -1.18 -3.09 -5.54
C THR A 16 -2.62 -2.95 -6.03
N ILE A 17 -2.94 -1.95 -6.85
CA ILE A 17 -4.23 -1.83 -7.57
C ILE A 17 -4.45 -3.05 -8.45
N PHE A 18 -3.46 -3.41 -9.28
CA PHE A 18 -3.56 -4.56 -10.17
C PHE A 18 -3.77 -5.86 -9.38
N ALA A 19 -3.04 -6.07 -8.29
CA ALA A 19 -3.22 -7.22 -7.42
C ALA A 19 -4.62 -7.27 -6.75
N GLY A 20 -5.19 -6.11 -6.39
CA GLY A 20 -6.56 -6.01 -5.91
C GLY A 20 -7.58 -6.39 -6.99
N TYR A 21 -7.36 -5.92 -8.23
CA TYR A 21 -8.21 -6.24 -9.38
C TYR A 21 -8.16 -7.72 -9.75
N THR A 22 -6.98 -8.33 -9.80
CA THR A 22 -6.85 -9.77 -10.07
C THR A 22 -7.52 -10.60 -8.99
N GLN A 23 -7.39 -10.22 -7.72
CA GLN A 23 -8.13 -10.87 -6.62
C GLN A 23 -9.65 -10.75 -6.78
N LEU A 24 -10.14 -9.60 -7.24
CA LEU A 24 -11.57 -9.40 -7.50
C LEU A 24 -12.07 -10.28 -8.65
N LYS A 25 -11.27 -10.40 -9.71
CA LYS A 25 -11.58 -11.22 -10.89
C LYS A 25 -11.57 -12.72 -10.58
N GLU A 26 -10.56 -13.19 -9.85
CA GLU A 26 -10.36 -14.62 -9.60
C GLU A 26 -11.21 -15.18 -8.46
N ARG A 27 -11.49 -14.38 -7.43
CA ARG A 27 -12.17 -14.84 -6.20
C ARG A 27 -13.56 -14.25 -6.01
N GLY A 28 -14.02 -13.49 -7.01
CA GLY A 28 -15.27 -12.76 -6.94
C GLY A 28 -15.19 -11.52 -6.06
N PHE A 29 -16.33 -10.85 -5.94
CA PHE A 29 -16.43 -9.61 -5.18
C PHE A 29 -16.26 -9.87 -3.68
N THR A 30 -15.25 -9.27 -3.08
CA THR A 30 -15.15 -9.15 -1.61
C THR A 30 -14.88 -7.71 -1.23
N LEU A 31 -15.49 -7.27 -0.14
CA LEU A 31 -15.29 -5.91 0.40
C LEU A 31 -13.81 -5.63 0.66
N ARG A 32 -13.03 -6.66 1.05
CA ARG A 32 -11.58 -6.56 1.26
C ARG A 32 -10.81 -6.25 -0.03
N SER A 33 -11.09 -6.97 -1.12
CA SER A 33 -10.43 -6.73 -2.42
C SER A 33 -10.74 -5.31 -2.92
N LEU A 34 -11.99 -4.85 -2.76
CA LEU A 34 -12.39 -3.48 -3.09
C LEU A 34 -11.65 -2.45 -2.24
N MET A 35 -11.60 -2.64 -0.92
CA MET A 35 -10.83 -1.79 0.00
C MET A 35 -9.34 -1.75 -0.37
N PHE A 36 -8.77 -2.88 -0.80
CA PHE A 36 -7.38 -2.96 -1.25
C PHE A 36 -7.12 -2.04 -2.45
N ILE A 37 -8.03 -2.05 -3.44
CA ILE A 37 -7.97 -1.18 -4.61
C ILE A 37 -8.11 0.29 -4.19
N ILE A 38 -9.13 0.61 -3.38
CA ILE A 38 -9.41 1.99 -2.95
C ILE A 38 -8.20 2.58 -2.22
N VAL A 39 -7.67 1.88 -1.20
CA VAL A 39 -6.52 2.37 -0.43
C VAL A 39 -5.28 2.52 -1.32
N SER A 40 -5.10 1.64 -2.32
CA SER A 40 -3.98 1.76 -3.26
C SER A 40 -4.13 2.95 -4.22
N ILE A 41 -5.36 3.26 -4.65
CA ILE A 41 -5.67 4.48 -5.42
C ILE A 41 -5.41 5.71 -4.55
N THR A 42 -5.84 5.71 -3.28
CA THR A 42 -5.56 6.82 -2.35
C THR A 42 -4.06 7.03 -2.16
N LEU A 43 -3.28 5.94 -2.05
CA LEU A 43 -1.82 6.01 -1.99
C LEU A 43 -1.22 6.63 -3.27
N PHE A 44 -1.71 6.25 -4.46
CA PHE A 44 -1.25 6.83 -5.72
C PHE A 44 -1.60 8.32 -5.81
N LEU A 45 -2.84 8.69 -5.49
CA LEU A 45 -3.31 10.08 -5.51
C LEU A 45 -2.58 10.97 -4.50
N SER A 46 -2.08 10.39 -3.40
CA SER A 46 -1.31 11.15 -2.40
C SER A 46 -0.06 11.82 -2.99
N LEU A 47 0.51 11.25 -4.06
CA LEU A 47 1.68 11.81 -4.75
C LEU A 47 1.44 13.19 -5.38
N PHE A 48 0.18 13.56 -5.60
CA PHE A 48 -0.20 14.85 -6.19
C PHE A 48 -0.56 15.90 -5.14
N ILE A 49 -0.44 15.58 -3.84
CA ILE A 49 -0.72 16.53 -2.75
C ILE A 49 0.47 17.47 -2.58
N SER A 50 0.26 18.77 -2.84
CA SER A 50 1.32 19.78 -2.74
C SER A 50 1.80 20.02 -1.30
N LYS A 51 0.93 19.88 -0.31
CA LYS A 51 1.30 20.06 1.11
C LYS A 51 1.98 18.79 1.65
N LYS A 52 3.30 18.84 1.81
CA LYS A 52 4.15 17.71 2.24
C LYS A 52 3.64 16.98 3.50
N GLU A 53 3.21 17.72 4.53
CA GLU A 53 2.68 17.12 5.78
C GLU A 53 1.40 16.32 5.55
N MET A 54 0.52 16.82 4.68
CA MET A 54 -0.74 16.17 4.34
C MET A 54 -0.48 14.93 3.49
N MET A 55 0.43 15.03 2.52
CA MET A 55 0.90 13.88 1.73
C MET A 55 1.42 12.78 2.67
N LEU A 56 2.34 13.12 3.58
CA LEU A 56 2.92 12.16 4.53
C LEU A 56 1.84 11.50 5.40
N SER A 57 0.90 12.29 5.92
CA SER A 57 -0.21 11.77 6.74
C SER A 57 -1.09 10.78 5.98
N VAL A 58 -1.48 11.12 4.74
CA VAL A 58 -2.28 10.23 3.88
C VAL A 58 -1.53 8.95 3.54
N MET A 59 -0.23 9.05 3.29
CA MET A 59 0.62 7.89 2.98
C MET A 59 0.75 6.94 4.17
N ILE A 60 0.98 7.46 5.38
CA ILE A 60 1.06 6.64 6.61
C ILE A 60 -0.25 5.89 6.82
N VAL A 61 -1.39 6.58 6.74
CA VAL A 61 -2.72 5.96 6.89
C VAL A 61 -2.94 4.88 5.82
N SER A 62 -2.54 5.17 4.58
CA SER A 62 -2.67 4.22 3.46
C SER A 62 -1.80 2.98 3.65
N PHE A 63 -0.56 3.13 4.13
CA PHE A 63 0.32 2.00 4.41
C PHE A 63 -0.19 1.12 5.55
N ILE A 64 -0.67 1.73 6.64
CA ILE A 64 -1.30 1.00 7.74
C ILE A 64 -2.52 0.22 7.21
N GLY A 65 -3.39 0.88 6.44
CA GLY A 65 -4.56 0.25 5.82
C GLY A 65 -4.18 -0.95 4.93
N LEU A 66 -3.21 -0.79 4.03
CA LEU A 66 -2.72 -1.87 3.18
C LEU A 66 -2.11 -3.02 3.99
N HIS A 67 -1.43 -2.72 5.09
CA HIS A 67 -0.85 -3.74 5.95
C HIS A 67 -1.92 -4.58 6.64
N ILE A 68 -2.93 -3.93 7.25
CA ILE A 68 -4.06 -4.60 7.89
C ILE A 68 -4.83 -5.45 6.88
N LEU A 69 -5.20 -4.87 5.73
CA LEU A 69 -5.92 -5.60 4.69
C LEU A 69 -5.12 -6.80 4.16
N SER A 70 -3.79 -6.63 4.03
CA SER A 70 -2.90 -7.72 3.63
C SER A 70 -2.93 -8.86 4.65
N ILE A 71 -2.91 -8.56 5.96
CA ILE A 71 -2.96 -9.57 7.03
C ILE A 71 -4.28 -10.32 6.98
N MET A 72 -5.39 -9.58 6.90
CA MET A 72 -6.74 -10.17 6.80
C MET A 72 -6.85 -11.08 5.57
N GLN A 73 -6.33 -10.64 4.43
CA GLN A 73 -6.33 -11.43 3.21
C GLN A 73 -5.47 -12.70 3.35
N GLY A 74 -4.30 -12.61 3.98
CA GLY A 74 -3.43 -13.76 4.25
C GLY A 74 -4.11 -14.81 5.12
N LEU A 75 -4.78 -14.37 6.20
CA LEU A 75 -5.55 -15.24 7.09
C LEU A 75 -6.70 -15.94 6.37
N VAL A 76 -7.54 -15.19 5.66
CA VAL A 76 -8.77 -15.75 5.06
C VAL A 76 -8.47 -16.67 3.88
N VAL A 77 -7.46 -16.34 3.08
CA VAL A 77 -7.17 -17.06 1.84
C VAL A 77 -6.29 -18.27 2.08
N ASN A 78 -5.21 -18.10 2.86
CA ASN A 78 -4.20 -19.13 3.01
C ASN A 78 -4.35 -19.90 4.32
N GLY A 79 -5.30 -19.51 5.19
CA GLY A 79 -5.43 -20.03 6.56
C GLY A 79 -4.25 -19.67 7.47
N LYS A 80 -3.25 -18.95 6.96
CA LYS A 80 -2.01 -18.62 7.67
C LYS A 80 -1.38 -17.34 7.14
N ILE A 81 -0.74 -16.61 8.05
CA ILE A 81 0.05 -15.43 7.74
C ILE A 81 1.43 -15.89 7.28
N LYS A 82 1.83 -15.57 6.06
CA LYS A 82 3.23 -15.75 5.61
C LYS A 82 4.07 -14.61 6.19
N TYR A 83 4.59 -14.79 7.40
CA TYR A 83 5.34 -13.76 8.14
C TYR A 83 6.43 -13.07 7.32
N SER A 84 7.13 -13.80 6.45
CA SER A 84 8.15 -13.22 5.55
C SER A 84 7.57 -12.11 4.65
N HIS A 85 6.43 -12.34 4.01
CA HIS A 85 5.78 -11.36 3.14
C HIS A 85 5.31 -10.11 3.91
N HIS A 86 4.77 -10.31 5.12
CA HIS A 86 4.32 -9.21 5.96
C HIS A 86 5.48 -8.40 6.53
N PHE A 87 6.56 -9.06 6.94
CA PHE A 87 7.77 -8.40 7.42
C PHE A 87 8.44 -7.58 6.32
N ILE A 88 8.59 -8.14 5.11
CA ILE A 88 9.12 -7.41 3.95
C ILE A 88 8.25 -6.18 3.64
N ARG A 89 6.91 -6.33 3.67
CA ARG A 89 5.99 -5.20 3.46
C ARG A 89 6.16 -4.12 4.53
N LEU A 90 6.28 -4.51 5.79
CA LEU A 90 6.50 -3.58 6.91
C LEU A 90 7.81 -2.81 6.74
N VAL A 91 8.92 -3.51 6.50
CA VAL A 91 10.23 -2.90 6.26
C VAL A 91 10.18 -1.96 5.07
N PHE A 92 9.52 -2.35 3.98
CA PHE A 92 9.35 -1.51 2.80
C PHE A 92 8.56 -0.23 3.13
N HIS A 93 7.43 -0.33 3.83
CA HIS A 93 6.63 0.84 4.24
C HIS A 93 7.42 1.76 5.17
N SER A 94 8.10 1.21 6.18
CA SER A 94 8.94 1.98 7.09
C SER A 94 10.09 2.68 6.38
N PHE A 95 10.74 2.01 5.43
CA PHE A 95 11.81 2.59 4.63
C PHE A 95 11.32 3.76 3.75
N VAL A 96 10.16 3.60 3.09
CA VAL A 96 9.56 4.67 2.28
C VAL A 96 9.19 5.88 3.13
N ILE A 97 8.58 5.65 4.32
CA ILE A 97 8.27 6.73 5.25
C ILE A 97 9.54 7.45 5.72
N LEU A 98 10.58 6.69 6.11
CA LEU A 98 11.85 7.26 6.56
C LEU A 98 12.48 8.14 5.47
N LEU A 99 12.53 7.66 4.23
CA LEU A 99 13.04 8.44 3.12
C LEU A 99 12.21 9.72 2.92
N LEU A 100 10.88 9.63 2.93
CA LEU A 100 10.03 10.81 2.79
C LEU A 100 10.30 11.84 3.90
N VAL A 101 10.40 11.41 5.16
CA VAL A 101 10.70 12.31 6.28
C VAL A 101 12.06 13.00 6.12
N LEU A 102 13.08 12.30 5.60
CA LEU A 102 14.40 12.87 5.36
C LEU A 102 14.46 13.88 4.19
N PHE A 103 13.50 13.82 3.26
CA PHE A 103 13.46 14.66 2.06
C PHE A 103 12.33 15.72 2.08
N ILE A 104 11.51 15.73 3.12
CA ILE A 104 10.51 16.77 3.38
C ILE A 104 11.19 18.00 3.98
#